data_AF-A0AAU6BM53-F1
#
_entry.id   AF-A0AAU6BM53-F1
#
_cell.length_a   1.000
_cell.length_b   1.000
_cell.length_c   1.000
_cell.angle_alpha   90.00
_cell.angle_beta   90.00
_cell.angle_gamma   90.00
#
_symmetry.space_group_name_H-M   'P 1'
#
loop_
_entity.id
_entity.type
_entity.pdbx_description
1 polymer ?
#
loop_
_entity_poly.entity_id
_entity_poly.type
_entity_poly.pdbx_seq_one_letter_code
_entity_poly.pdbx_strand_id
1 'polypeptide(L)'
;MGPIFLAVLAVDAQLDRNYIREKTLEGQVTAASKGNHGGRPKVIDDDSLTFAVALKDKGVPVPEIAKKLTIKTGKNVGKHSSVASLHRALAEAEEADASDEAQVIGPRRQVRARITGPGSGTDPELMERLTRQVLDGKADV
;
A
#
# COMPACT_ATOMS: atom_id res chain seq x y z
N MET A 1 -34.34 -30.43 -4.24
CA MET A 1 -34.71 -29.38 -3.26
C MET A 1 -33.63 -29.10 -2.19
N GLY A 2 -32.80 -30.07 -1.78
CA GLY A 2 -31.73 -29.83 -0.78
C GLY A 2 -30.60 -28.83 -1.12
N PRO A 3 -30.08 -28.72 -2.35
CA PRO A 3 -28.90 -27.87 -2.61
C PRO A 3 -29.22 -26.37 -2.57
N ILE A 4 -30.46 -25.96 -2.88
CA ILE A 4 -30.87 -24.56 -2.86
C ILE A 4 -30.90 -24.02 -1.42
N PHE A 5 -31.39 -24.82 -0.47
CA PHE A 5 -31.40 -24.45 0.94
C PHE A 5 -29.99 -24.21 1.49
N LEU A 6 -29.04 -25.09 1.17
CA LEU A 6 -27.64 -24.92 1.57
C LEU A 6 -27.00 -23.69 0.91
N ALA A 7 -27.35 -23.38 -0.34
CA ALA A 7 -26.87 -22.18 -1.01
C ALA A 7 -27.39 -20.90 -0.32
N VAL A 8 -28.65 -20.87 0.09
CA VAL A 8 -29.21 -19.73 0.84
C VAL A 8 -28.50 -19.54 2.17
N LEU A 9 -28.30 -20.62 2.95
CA LEU A 9 -27.54 -20.56 4.21
C LEU A 9 -26.07 -20.13 4.00
N ALA A 10 -25.46 -20.54 2.89
CA ALA A 10 -24.09 -20.13 2.56
C ALA A 10 -24.02 -18.63 2.25
N VAL A 11 -25.01 -18.08 1.55
CA VAL A 11 -25.10 -16.64 1.28
C VAL A 11 -25.30 -15.85 2.57
N ASP A 12 -26.17 -16.32 3.46
CA ASP A 12 -26.41 -15.70 4.76
C ASP A 12 -25.13 -15.65 5.62
N ALA A 13 -24.43 -16.78 5.75
CA ALA A 13 -23.14 -16.84 6.43
C ALA A 13 -22.07 -15.93 5.79
N GLN A 14 -22.13 -15.75 4.47
CA GLN A 14 -21.21 -14.86 3.76
C GLN A 14 -21.54 -13.38 3.99
N LEU A 15 -22.82 -13.02 4.12
CA LEU A 15 -23.26 -11.66 4.47
C LEU A 15 -22.74 -11.27 5.86
N ASP A 16 -22.92 -12.12 6.87
CA ASP A 16 -22.43 -11.86 8.22
C ASP A 16 -20.91 -11.69 8.27
N ARG A 17 -20.18 -12.54 7.54
CA ARG A 17 -18.72 -12.43 7.45
C ARG A 17 -18.28 -11.12 6.80
N ASN A 18 -18.97 -10.69 5.75
CA ASN A 18 -18.68 -9.43 5.08
C ASN A 18 -18.98 -8.25 6.00
N TYR A 19 -20.11 -8.28 6.71
CA TYR A 19 -20.48 -7.24 7.67
C TYR A 19 -19.41 -7.06 8.77
N ILE A 20 -18.95 -8.17 9.38
CA ILE A 20 -17.87 -8.12 10.40
C ILE A 20 -16.58 -7.55 9.80
N ARG A 21 -16.24 -7.95 8.57
CA ARG A 21 -15.03 -7.47 7.88
C ARG A 21 -15.11 -5.98 7.61
N GLU A 22 -16.22 -5.49 7.09
CA GLU A 22 -16.43 -4.06 6.80
C GLU A 22 -16.30 -3.22 8.07
N LYS A 23 -16.96 -3.61 9.16
CA LYS A 23 -16.86 -2.92 10.44
C LYS A 23 -15.44 -2.94 11.02
N THR A 24 -14.71 -4.03 10.82
CA THR A 24 -13.30 -4.13 11.24
C THR A 24 -12.41 -3.20 10.41
N LEU A 25 -12.63 -3.12 9.10
CA LEU A 25 -11.87 -2.23 8.21
C LEU A 25 -12.14 -0.75 8.53
N GLU A 26 -13.41 -0.38 8.77
CA GLU A 26 -13.77 0.97 9.24
C GLU A 26 -13.03 1.31 10.55
N GLY A 27 -12.98 0.37 11.49
CA GLY A 27 -12.22 0.51 12.74
C GLY A 27 -10.72 0.67 12.51
N GLN A 28 -10.12 -0.10 11.60
CA GLN A 28 -8.70 0.00 11.24
C GLN A 28 -8.37 1.34 10.58
N VAL A 29 -9.22 1.82 9.68
CA VAL A 29 -9.07 3.14 9.03
C VAL A 29 -9.14 4.25 10.09
N THR A 30 -10.08 4.16 11.03
CA THR A 30 -10.22 5.11 12.14
C THR A 30 -9.02 5.06 13.10
N ALA A 31 -8.45 3.89 13.34
CA ALA A 31 -7.24 3.75 14.13
C ALA A 31 -6.03 4.37 13.41
N ALA A 32 -5.89 4.08 12.11
CA ALA A 32 -4.83 4.63 11.27
C ALA A 32 -4.92 6.16 11.16
N SER A 33 -6.11 6.75 11.05
CA SER A 33 -6.28 8.21 11.03
C SER A 33 -5.89 8.86 12.36
N LYS A 34 -5.89 8.12 13.47
CA LYS A 34 -5.39 8.55 14.78
C LYS A 34 -3.88 8.30 14.94
N GLY A 35 -3.19 7.83 13.90
CA GLY A 35 -1.76 7.48 13.92
C GLY A 35 -1.45 6.08 14.45
N ASN A 36 -2.46 5.28 14.80
CA ASN A 36 -2.27 3.91 15.23
C ASN A 36 -2.24 2.99 14.01
N HIS A 37 -1.05 2.81 13.46
CA HIS A 37 -0.81 1.85 12.40
C HIS A 37 -0.49 0.48 12.98
N GLY A 38 -1.29 -0.53 12.60
CA GLY A 38 -0.98 -1.91 12.92
C GLY A 38 0.23 -2.42 12.15
N GLY A 39 0.80 -3.54 12.59
CA GLY A 39 1.94 -4.18 11.93
C GLY A 39 3.06 -4.50 12.90
N ARG A 40 4.17 -5.02 12.36
CA ARG A 40 5.37 -5.30 13.16
C ARG A 40 6.17 -4.01 13.33
N PRO A 41 6.54 -3.61 14.57
CA PRO A 41 7.40 -2.46 14.79
C PRO A 41 8.70 -2.55 13.99
N LYS A 42 9.17 -1.40 13.47
CA LYS A 42 10.43 -1.30 12.74
C LYS A 42 11.58 -1.67 13.68
N VAL A 43 12.40 -2.63 13.25
CA VAL A 43 13.52 -3.18 14.04
C VAL A 43 14.84 -2.46 13.72
N ILE A 44 14.96 -1.94 12.49
CA ILE A 44 16.09 -1.09 12.06
C ILE A 44 15.65 0.36 12.28
N ASP A 45 16.29 1.00 13.25
CA ASP A 45 16.05 2.39 13.60
C ASP A 45 16.66 3.35 12.56
N ASP A 46 16.18 4.60 12.52
CA ASP A 46 16.61 5.58 11.51
C ASP A 46 18.07 6.00 11.72
N ASP A 47 18.55 6.05 12.96
CA ASP A 47 19.97 6.22 13.29
C ASP A 47 20.84 5.11 12.69
N SER A 48 20.37 3.86 12.84
CA SER A 48 21.09 2.69 12.33
C SER A 48 21.08 2.65 10.81
N LEU A 49 20.00 3.13 10.18
CA LEU A 49 19.90 3.26 8.74
C LEU A 49 20.87 4.34 8.23
N THR A 50 20.91 5.49 8.87
CA THR A 50 21.84 6.59 8.52
C THR A 50 23.30 6.13 8.60
N PHE A 51 23.64 5.38 9.66
CA PHE A 51 24.97 4.78 9.79
C PHE A 51 25.24 3.72 8.70
N ALA A 52 24.24 2.93 8.32
CA ALA A 52 24.36 1.95 7.24
C ALA A 52 24.65 2.61 5.89
N VAL A 53 23.93 3.69 5.56
CA VAL A 53 24.13 4.48 4.33
C VAL A 53 25.54 5.07 4.31
N ALA A 54 25.97 5.72 5.40
CA ALA A 54 27.31 6.28 5.48
C ALA A 54 28.44 5.23 5.35
N LEU A 55 28.21 3.97 5.76
CA LEU A 55 29.16 2.87 5.53
C LEU A 55 29.13 2.35 4.10
N LYS A 56 27.95 2.34 3.47
CA LYS A 56 27.79 1.96 2.06
C LYS A 56 28.51 2.97 1.15
N ASP A 57 28.38 4.26 1.42
CA ASP A 57 29.04 5.32 0.64
C ASP A 57 30.57 5.27 0.76
N LYS A 58 31.08 4.76 1.88
CA LYS A 58 32.51 4.47 2.09
C LYS A 58 32.98 3.20 1.38
N GLY A 59 32.10 2.47 0.70
CA GLY A 59 32.42 1.25 -0.04
C GLY A 59 32.53 -0.03 0.81
N VAL A 60 32.01 -0.04 2.04
CA VAL A 60 32.01 -1.25 2.89
C VAL A 60 30.97 -2.24 2.36
N PRO A 61 31.30 -3.54 2.22
CA PRO A 61 30.33 -4.52 1.74
C PRO A 61 29.20 -4.74 2.76
N VAL A 62 27.96 -4.80 2.27
CA VAL A 62 26.72 -5.00 3.05
C VAL A 62 26.78 -6.13 4.10
N PRO A 63 27.36 -7.32 3.85
CA PRO A 63 27.47 -8.36 4.89
C PRO A 63 28.36 -7.97 6.08
N GLU A 64 29.33 -7.08 5.90
CA GLU A 64 30.13 -6.56 7.01
C GLU A 64 29.40 -5.47 7.78
N ILE A 65 28.61 -4.65 7.08
CA ILE A 65 27.72 -3.65 7.69
C ILE A 65 26.69 -4.35 8.61
N ALA A 66 26.12 -5.48 8.17
CA ALA A 66 25.18 -6.30 8.95
C ALA A 66 25.73 -6.73 10.31
N LYS A 67 27.00 -7.16 10.36
CA LYS A 67 27.67 -7.60 11.59
C LYS A 67 27.96 -6.45 12.55
N LYS A 68 28.18 -5.23 12.02
CA LYS A 68 28.47 -4.03 12.81
C LYS A 68 27.20 -3.40 13.37
N LEU A 69 26.05 -3.62 12.73
CA LEU A 69 24.77 -3.07 13.15
C LEU A 69 24.05 -4.00 14.13
N THR A 70 23.85 -3.50 15.35
CA THR A 70 23.11 -4.17 16.42
C THR A 70 21.68 -3.64 16.49
N ILE A 71 20.73 -4.57 16.58
CA ILE A 71 19.31 -4.26 16.74
C ILE A 71 19.08 -3.69 18.15
N LYS A 72 18.50 -2.48 18.22
CA LYS A 72 18.20 -1.78 19.48
C LYS A 72 16.81 -2.08 20.03
N THR A 73 15.87 -2.54 19.20
CA THR A 73 14.44 -2.67 19.58
C THR A 73 13.85 -4.05 19.26
N GLY A 74 12.83 -4.45 20.03
CA GLY A 74 12.03 -5.66 19.79
C GLY A 74 12.61 -6.97 20.34
N LYS A 75 12.16 -8.11 19.79
CA LYS A 75 12.53 -9.44 20.30
C LYS A 75 14.01 -9.81 20.09
N ASN A 76 14.68 -9.18 19.12
CA ASN A 76 16.05 -9.50 18.71
C ASN A 76 17.07 -8.45 19.19
N VAL A 77 16.77 -7.73 20.28
CA VAL A 77 17.69 -6.75 20.88
C VAL A 77 19.04 -7.41 21.15
N GLY A 78 20.12 -6.70 20.81
CA GLY A 78 21.50 -7.17 21.01
C GLY A 78 22.01 -8.13 19.94
N LYS A 79 21.18 -8.58 18.99
CA LYS A 79 21.62 -9.38 17.84
C LYS A 79 22.01 -8.49 16.66
N HIS A 80 22.89 -9.02 15.83
CA HIS A 80 23.25 -8.39 14.56
C HIS A 80 22.06 -8.37 13.60
N SER A 81 21.95 -7.30 12.83
CA SER A 81 20.96 -7.20 11.76
C SER A 81 21.19 -8.27 10.69
N SER A 82 20.11 -8.79 10.11
CA SER A 82 20.24 -9.75 9.00
C SER A 82 20.58 -9.02 7.71
N VAL A 83 21.36 -9.65 6.83
CA VAL A 83 21.76 -9.11 5.52
C VAL A 83 20.53 -8.75 4.68
N ALA A 84 19.51 -9.61 4.65
CA ALA A 84 18.27 -9.37 3.92
C ALA A 84 17.49 -8.16 4.47
N SER A 85 17.47 -7.99 5.79
CA SER A 85 16.82 -6.83 6.42
C SER A 85 17.54 -5.53 6.06
N LEU A 86 18.87 -5.53 5.98
CA LEU A 86 19.63 -4.36 5.55
C LEU A 86 19.42 -4.03 4.08
N HIS A 87 19.45 -5.02 3.18
CA HIS A 87 19.17 -4.76 1.77
C HIS A 87 17.79 -4.15 1.56
N ARG A 88 16.77 -4.68 2.25
CA ARG A 88 15.42 -4.11 2.20
C ARG A 88 15.38 -2.68 2.75
N ALA A 89 16.03 -2.42 3.87
CA ALA A 89 16.06 -1.10 4.48
C ALA A 89 16.81 -0.07 3.62
N LEU A 90 17.90 -0.46 2.96
CA LEU A 90 18.65 0.41 2.05
C LEU A 90 17.86 0.70 0.78
N ALA A 91 17.17 -0.29 0.21
CA ALA A 91 16.31 -0.08 -0.95
C ALA A 91 15.12 0.84 -0.63
N GLU A 92 14.48 0.66 0.52
CA GLU A 92 13.37 1.52 0.97
C GLU A 92 13.84 2.96 1.21
N ALA A 93 15.07 3.16 1.68
CA ALA A 93 15.67 4.49 1.82
C ALA A 93 15.96 5.15 0.46
N GLU A 94 16.51 4.41 -0.50
CA GLU A 94 16.74 4.91 -1.86
C GLU A 94 15.41 5.28 -2.56
N GLU A 95 14.35 4.47 -2.37
CA GLU A 95 13.02 4.78 -2.88
C GLU A 95 12.41 6.02 -2.21
N ALA A 96 12.64 6.21 -0.91
CA ALA A 96 12.19 7.40 -0.19
C ALA A 96 12.88 8.65 -0.73
N ASP A 97 14.21 8.63 -0.88
CA ASP A 97 14.99 9.74 -1.45
C ASP A 97 14.52 10.08 -2.87
N ALA A 98 14.32 9.07 -3.73
CA ALA A 98 13.80 9.27 -5.08
C ALA A 98 12.37 9.84 -5.10
N SER A 99 11.54 9.47 -4.12
CA SER A 99 10.16 9.97 -4.00
C SER A 99 10.10 11.41 -3.50
N ASP A 100 11.04 11.82 -2.65
CA ASP A 100 11.18 13.21 -2.20
C ASP A 100 11.74 14.08 -3.33
N GLU A 101 12.75 13.62 -4.07
CA GLU A 101 13.25 14.33 -5.26
C GLU A 101 12.17 14.48 -6.35
N ALA A 102 11.36 13.45 -6.58
CA ALA A 102 10.24 13.50 -7.53
C ALA A 102 9.12 14.45 -7.09
N GLN A 103 8.89 14.61 -5.78
CA GLN A 103 7.94 15.58 -5.23
C GLN A 103 8.45 17.03 -5.33
N VAL A 104 9.77 17.23 -5.26
CA VAL A 104 10.41 18.55 -5.37
C VAL A 104 10.49 19.03 -6.83
N ILE A 105 10.67 18.12 -7.79
CA ILE A 105 10.97 18.47 -9.19
C ILE A 105 9.74 18.37 -10.12
N GLY A 106 8.67 17.63 -9.76
CA GLY A 106 7.52 17.41 -10.65
C GLY A 106 6.21 18.05 -10.18
N PRO A 107 5.31 18.51 -11.08
CA PRO A 107 3.92 18.74 -10.70
C PRO A 107 3.35 17.43 -10.16
N ARG A 108 2.66 17.49 -9.01
CA ARG A 108 1.96 16.35 -8.38
C ARG A 108 1.39 15.45 -9.48
N ARG A 109 1.95 14.24 -9.63
CA ARG A 109 1.46 13.25 -10.58
C ARG A 109 0.00 13.03 -10.24
N GLN A 110 -0.90 13.60 -11.04
CA GLN A 110 -2.32 13.42 -10.82
C GLN A 110 -2.57 11.92 -10.88
N VAL A 111 -2.99 11.34 -9.76
CA VAL A 111 -3.57 10.01 -9.76
C VAL A 111 -4.65 10.05 -10.84
N ARG A 112 -4.59 9.15 -11.84
CA ARG A 112 -5.64 9.08 -12.86
C ARG A 112 -6.97 9.05 -12.13
N ALA A 113 -7.74 10.14 -12.22
CA ALA A 113 -9.09 10.14 -11.72
C ALA A 113 -9.78 8.96 -12.40
N ARG A 114 -10.41 8.08 -11.61
CA ARG A 114 -11.24 7.02 -12.17
C ARG A 114 -12.49 7.71 -12.71
N ILE A 115 -12.40 8.25 -13.92
CA ILE A 115 -13.44 9.09 -14.55
C ILE A 115 -14.72 8.26 -14.81
N THR A 116 -14.54 6.94 -14.96
CA THR A 116 -15.62 5.98 -15.16
C THR A 116 -15.51 4.90 -14.09
N GLY A 117 -16.22 5.11 -12.98
CA GLY A 117 -16.35 4.13 -11.91
C GLY A 117 -17.48 4.51 -10.94
N PRO A 118 -18.02 3.54 -10.18
CA PRO A 118 -19.03 3.84 -9.17
C PRO A 118 -18.45 4.85 -8.17
N GLY A 119 -19.06 6.04 -8.07
CA GLY A 119 -18.58 7.14 -7.23
C GLY A 119 -17.79 8.25 -7.94
N SER A 120 -17.66 8.21 -9.28
CA SER A 120 -16.90 9.21 -10.06
C SER A 120 -17.63 10.53 -10.33
N GLY A 121 -18.87 10.69 -9.85
CA GLY A 121 -19.66 11.93 -10.01
C GLY A 121 -20.13 12.21 -11.44
N THR A 122 -19.84 11.33 -12.39
CA THR A 122 -20.39 11.39 -13.75
C THR A 122 -21.87 11.02 -13.74
N ASP A 123 -22.69 11.90 -14.30
CA ASP A 123 -24.12 11.68 -14.49
C ASP A 123 -24.34 10.48 -15.43
N PRO A 124 -24.98 9.38 -14.96
CA PRO A 124 -25.19 8.19 -15.78
C PRO A 124 -26.04 8.47 -17.02
N GLU A 125 -26.96 9.44 -16.99
CA GLU A 125 -27.79 9.79 -18.16
C GLU A 125 -26.97 10.48 -19.26
N LEU A 126 -26.03 11.35 -18.88
CA LEU A 126 -25.12 12.00 -19.81
C LEU A 126 -24.25 10.96 -20.53
N MET A 127 -23.77 9.95 -19.80
CA MET A 127 -22.96 8.87 -20.35
C MET A 127 -23.75 8.00 -21.34
N GLU A 128 -25.01 7.71 -21.04
CA GLU A 128 -25.88 6.96 -21.94
C GLU A 128 -26.16 7.73 -23.24
N ARG A 129 -26.43 9.04 -23.13
CA ARG A 129 -26.64 9.92 -24.30
C ARG A 129 -25.41 9.98 -25.20
N LEU A 130 -24.22 10.18 -24.62
CA LEU A 130 -22.97 10.22 -25.38
C LEU A 130 -22.66 8.87 -26.05
N THR A 131 -22.94 7.77 -25.35
CA THR A 131 -22.74 6.42 -25.91
C THR A 131 -23.66 6.18 -27.10
N ARG A 132 -24.94 6.56 -27.01
CA ARG A 132 -25.86 6.48 -28.16
C ARG A 132 -25.41 7.35 -29.32
N GLN A 133 -24.99 8.59 -29.07
CA GLN A 133 -24.56 9.51 -30.11
C GLN A 133 -23.31 9.02 -30.87
N VAL A 134 -22.37 8.39 -30.17
CA VAL A 134 -21.15 7.80 -30.78
C VAL A 134 -21.47 6.52 -31.57
N LEU A 135 -22.47 5.75 -31.14
CA LEU A 135 -22.86 4.51 -31.81
C LEU A 135 -23.78 4.76 -33.03
N ASP A 136 -24.70 5.74 -32.95
CA ASP A 136 -25.57 6.13 -34.08
C ASP A 136 -24.84 7.00 -35.11
N GLY A 137 -23.82 7.77 -34.72
CA GLY A 137 -23.06 8.63 -35.62
C GLY A 137 -22.14 7.89 -36.61
N LYS A 138 -22.18 6.56 -36.65
CA LYS A 138 -21.29 5.72 -37.48
C LYS A 138 -21.98 5.01 -38.64
N ALA A 139 -23.23 5.38 -38.95
CA ALA A 139 -24.00 4.78 -40.05
C ALA A 139 -23.97 5.57 -41.38
N ASP A 140 -23.35 6.75 -41.45
CA ASP A 140 -23.26 7.55 -42.68
C ASP A 140 -21.81 7.90 -43.04
N VAL A 141 -21.10 6.95 -43.67
CA VAL A 141 -20.02 7.20 -44.65
C VAL A 141 -20.08 6.14 -45.73
#